data_AF-A0A8D5U6B8-F1
#
_entry.id   AF-A0A8D5U6B8-F1
#
_cell.length_a   1.000
_cell.length_b   1.000
_cell.length_c   1.000
_cell.angle_alpha   90.00
_cell.angle_beta   90.00
_cell.angle_gamma   90.00
#
_symmetry.space_group_name_H-M   'P 1'
#
loop_
_entity.id
_entity.type
_entity.pdbx_description
1 polymer ?
#
loop_
_entity_poly.entity_id
_entity_poly.type
_entity_poly.pdbx_seq_one_letter_code
_entity_poly.pdbx_strand_id
1 'polypeptide(L)'
;MLELNFSPGSEWKPDSQILQDLELESGSKAKPRIIRAEWSWESVYENGEIFEYKKKPNGERRLLAKYIPYSVDRKNWGIYIYEREVMSDIAILNPIYPGIGPIYLMEIFLHELSHHVIEDWRTSTGIYNYSLSEESLAEYTAFTLTQALLSKQNISQTQLNPITLLSNLPSNSLMIGYPVPGYSKEYFSLFLKNFPISINSRNNIKKFLTIIYYYLSRDKDKVYRPVVPSWVKRPHEYKWFLSSNLNVGLEELWDYRNLESIYDRIFTIYK
;
A
#
# COMPACT_ATOMS: atom_id res chain seq x y z
N MET A 1 -4.11 -20.99 -5.47
CA MET A 1 -4.43 -19.98 -4.43
C MET A 1 -3.11 -19.38 -3.99
N LEU A 2 -2.93 -18.05 -3.99
CA LEU A 2 -1.71 -17.44 -3.43
C LEU A 2 -1.75 -17.64 -1.91
N GLU A 3 -0.80 -18.41 -1.39
CA GLU A 3 -0.70 -18.70 0.03
C GLU A 3 0.03 -17.54 0.72
N LEU A 4 -0.75 -16.60 1.29
CA LEU A 4 -0.19 -15.55 2.13
C LEU A 4 0.33 -16.19 3.43
N ASN A 5 1.63 -16.10 3.67
CA ASN A 5 2.29 -16.68 4.84
C ASN A 5 2.66 -15.59 5.85
N PHE A 6 1.83 -15.42 6.87
CA PHE A 6 2.10 -14.47 7.95
C PHE A 6 2.85 -15.09 9.13
N SER A 7 3.59 -16.18 8.94
CA SER A 7 4.34 -16.81 10.04
C SER A 7 5.46 -15.89 10.54
N PRO A 8 5.72 -15.83 11.87
CA PRO A 8 6.83 -15.08 12.45
C PRO A 8 8.16 -15.25 11.71
N GLY A 9 8.82 -14.13 11.40
CA GLY A 9 10.10 -14.13 10.67
C GLY A 9 9.99 -14.34 9.17
N SER A 10 8.77 -14.51 8.62
CA SER A 10 8.58 -14.53 7.17
C SER A 10 8.93 -13.16 6.59
N GLU A 11 9.73 -13.15 5.54
CA GLU A 11 10.17 -11.92 4.87
C GLU A 11 9.66 -11.89 3.43
N TRP A 12 9.21 -10.73 2.95
CA TRP A 12 8.97 -10.55 1.54
C TRP A 12 10.33 -10.44 0.85
N LYS A 13 10.53 -11.22 -0.23
CA LYS A 13 11.82 -11.31 -0.91
C LYS A 13 11.78 -10.59 -2.25
N PRO A 14 12.60 -9.54 -2.46
CA PRO A 14 12.77 -8.94 -3.77
C PRO A 14 13.31 -9.97 -4.77
N ASP A 15 13.19 -9.66 -6.05
CA ASP A 15 13.89 -10.39 -7.10
C ASP A 15 15.39 -10.09 -7.02
N SER A 16 16.20 -11.10 -6.69
CA SER A 16 17.63 -10.92 -6.44
C SER A 16 18.41 -10.44 -7.65
N GLN A 17 18.03 -10.87 -8.87
CA GLN A 17 18.71 -10.42 -10.08
C GLN A 17 18.44 -8.94 -10.31
N ILE A 18 17.18 -8.53 -10.16
CA ILE A 18 16.77 -7.13 -10.34
C ILE A 18 17.43 -6.24 -9.30
N LEU A 19 17.49 -6.69 -8.04
CA LEU A 19 18.15 -5.95 -6.97
C LEU A 19 19.65 -5.78 -7.26
N GLN A 20 20.34 -6.84 -7.68
CA GLN A 20 21.75 -6.78 -8.08
C GLN A 20 21.97 -5.83 -9.26
N ASP A 21 21.11 -5.89 -10.27
CA ASP A 21 21.18 -4.99 -11.43
C ASP A 21 21.07 -3.52 -10.98
N LEU A 22 20.15 -3.20 -10.07
CA LEU A 22 19.98 -1.85 -9.52
C LEU A 22 21.20 -1.37 -8.71
N GLU A 23 21.93 -2.28 -8.06
CA GLU A 23 23.15 -1.97 -7.29
C GLU A 23 24.37 -1.77 -8.22
N LEU A 24 24.50 -2.61 -9.25
CA LEU A 24 25.61 -2.60 -10.21
C LEU A 24 25.52 -1.46 -11.24
N GLU A 25 24.30 -0.99 -11.57
CA GLU A 25 24.07 0.13 -12.49
C GLU A 25 24.60 1.48 -11.98
N SER A 26 25.20 1.51 -10.78
CA SER A 26 25.98 2.66 -10.30
C SER A 26 27.25 2.97 -11.12
N GLY A 27 27.65 2.10 -12.07
CA GLY A 27 28.87 2.26 -12.89
C GLY A 27 28.74 2.20 -14.43
N SER A 28 27.56 1.96 -15.04
CA SER A 28 27.44 1.80 -16.51
C SER A 28 26.53 2.84 -17.19
N LYS A 29 26.89 3.31 -18.40
CA LYS A 29 26.20 4.41 -19.12
C LYS A 29 24.94 3.99 -19.90
N ALA A 30 24.56 2.71 -19.91
CA ALA A 30 23.64 2.18 -20.92
C ALA A 30 22.16 2.07 -20.51
N LYS A 31 21.81 2.31 -19.23
CA LYS A 31 20.43 2.22 -18.72
C LYS A 31 20.12 3.40 -17.78
N PRO A 32 18.86 3.86 -17.69
CA PRO A 32 18.47 4.91 -16.77
C PRO A 32 18.64 4.43 -15.32
N ARG A 33 19.58 5.07 -14.60
CA ARG A 33 19.95 4.74 -13.22
C ARG A 33 18.83 5.14 -12.27
N ILE A 34 18.23 4.16 -11.55
CA ILE A 34 17.46 4.50 -10.35
C ILE A 34 18.43 4.84 -9.24
N ILE A 35 18.26 6.03 -8.69
CA ILE A 35 18.85 6.40 -7.41
C ILE A 35 17.79 6.17 -6.34
N ARG A 36 18.22 5.70 -5.16
CA ARG A 36 17.35 5.64 -3.98
C ARG A 36 16.74 7.00 -3.72
N ALA A 37 15.56 7.02 -3.09
CA ALA A 37 14.93 8.25 -2.67
C ALA A 37 15.92 9.12 -1.87
N GLU A 38 15.90 10.43 -2.10
CA GLU A 38 16.72 11.38 -1.34
C GLU A 38 16.22 11.57 0.10
N TRP A 39 15.13 10.88 0.46
CA TRP A 39 14.44 10.94 1.74
C TRP A 39 14.26 9.52 2.29
N SER A 40 14.12 9.41 3.61
CA SER A 40 13.74 8.18 4.31
C SER A 40 12.29 8.25 4.76
N TRP A 41 11.61 7.11 4.81
CA TRP A 41 10.28 7.03 5.39
C TRP A 41 10.40 7.05 6.93
N GLU A 42 9.55 7.80 7.63
CA GLU A 42 9.50 7.88 9.10
C GLU A 42 8.07 7.90 9.63
N SER A 43 7.72 6.91 10.47
CA SER A 43 6.44 6.80 11.16
C SER A 43 6.57 7.46 12.50
N VAL A 44 5.58 8.24 12.85
CA VAL A 44 5.51 8.91 14.14
C VAL A 44 4.13 8.71 14.70
N TYR A 45 4.06 8.22 15.94
CA TYR A 45 2.83 8.12 16.70
C TYR A 45 2.70 9.30 17.65
N GLU A 46 1.79 10.22 17.35
CA GLU A 46 1.60 11.47 18.08
C GLU A 46 0.10 11.68 18.32
N ASN A 47 -0.27 11.98 19.57
CA ASN A 47 -1.66 12.24 19.97
C ASN A 47 -2.66 11.12 19.59
N GLY A 48 -2.21 9.88 19.49
CA GLY A 48 -3.06 8.76 19.10
C GLY A 48 -3.17 8.53 17.59
N GLU A 49 -2.53 9.34 16.77
CA GLU A 49 -2.54 9.22 15.30
C GLU A 49 -1.19 8.70 14.80
N ILE A 50 -1.21 7.97 13.68
CA ILE A 50 -0.01 7.48 13.00
C ILE A 50 0.25 8.39 11.80
N PHE A 51 1.41 9.05 11.77
CA PHE A 51 1.84 9.92 10.69
C PHE A 51 3.00 9.31 9.94
N GLU A 52 2.91 9.26 8.62
CA GLU A 52 3.96 8.79 7.73
C GLU A 52 4.63 9.96 7.02
N TYR A 53 5.92 10.18 7.30
CA TYR A 53 6.68 11.28 6.74
C TYR A 53 7.74 10.81 5.73
N LYS A 54 7.93 11.61 4.68
CA LYS A 54 9.20 11.69 3.96
C LYS A 54 10.13 12.61 4.72
N LYS A 55 11.25 12.08 5.22
CA LYS A 55 12.27 12.82 5.97
C LYS A 55 13.54 12.96 5.15
N LYS A 56 13.94 14.20 4.86
CA LYS A 56 15.22 14.49 4.19
C LYS A 56 16.40 14.46 5.17
N PRO A 57 17.65 14.30 4.70
CA PRO A 57 18.85 14.34 5.54
C PRO A 57 19.02 15.64 6.35
N ASN A 58 18.48 16.76 5.87
CA ASN A 58 18.49 18.05 6.58
C ASN A 58 17.42 18.16 7.68
N GLY A 59 16.60 17.12 7.89
CA GLY A 59 15.53 17.10 8.89
C GLY A 59 14.18 17.62 8.39
N GLU A 60 14.06 18.12 7.15
CA GLU A 60 12.77 18.52 6.57
C GLU A 60 11.85 17.29 6.48
N ARG A 61 10.62 17.42 6.99
CA ARG A 61 9.57 16.40 6.92
C ARG A 61 8.44 16.85 6.01
N ARG A 62 7.92 15.93 5.21
CA ARG A 62 6.68 16.11 4.43
C ARG A 62 5.74 14.94 4.66
N LEU A 63 4.49 15.24 4.95
CA LEU A 63 3.50 14.23 5.30
C LEU A 63 3.06 13.49 4.04
N LEU A 64 3.28 12.17 4.02
CA LEU A 64 2.95 11.27 2.92
C LEU A 64 1.56 10.66 3.13
N ALA A 65 1.32 10.13 4.33
CA ALA A 65 0.07 9.53 4.72
C ALA A 65 -0.17 9.72 6.23
N LYS A 66 -1.41 9.50 6.65
CA LYS A 66 -1.78 9.50 8.06
C LYS A 66 -2.94 8.54 8.28
N TYR A 67 -2.85 7.71 9.32
CA TYR A 67 -3.96 6.93 9.82
C TYR A 67 -4.45 7.49 11.17
N ILE A 68 -5.75 7.74 11.25
CA ILE A 68 -6.42 8.09 12.51
C ILE A 68 -7.22 6.86 12.95
N PRO A 69 -6.83 6.18 14.04
CA PRO A 69 -7.55 5.04 14.58
C PRO A 69 -8.98 5.41 15.02
N TYR A 70 -9.96 4.53 14.79
CA TYR A 70 -11.34 4.78 15.23
C TYR A 70 -11.49 4.71 16.75
N SER A 71 -10.59 3.99 17.43
CA SER A 71 -10.50 3.96 18.89
C SER A 71 -10.02 5.27 19.49
N VAL A 72 -9.39 6.14 18.69
CA VAL A 72 -8.84 7.44 19.12
C VAL A 72 -9.81 8.58 18.79
N ASP A 73 -10.19 8.74 17.52
CA ASP A 73 -11.16 9.75 17.09
C ASP A 73 -12.18 9.16 16.14
N ARG A 74 -13.26 8.63 16.73
CA ARG A 74 -14.36 8.02 15.97
C ARG A 74 -15.06 8.96 14.98
N LYS A 75 -14.93 10.28 15.11
CA LYS A 75 -15.56 11.22 14.18
C LYS A 75 -14.68 11.45 12.96
N ASN A 76 -13.37 11.54 13.15
CA ASN A 76 -12.42 11.88 12.09
C ASN A 76 -11.51 10.71 11.68
N TRP A 77 -11.74 9.49 12.16
CA TRP A 77 -10.93 8.32 11.79
C TRP A 77 -10.88 8.06 10.29
N GLY A 78 -9.82 7.38 9.85
CA GLY A 78 -9.64 7.01 8.45
C GLY A 78 -8.19 7.09 8.00
N ILE A 79 -8.00 6.81 6.72
CA ILE A 79 -6.72 6.86 6.01
C ILE A 79 -6.67 8.15 5.20
N TYR A 80 -5.64 8.95 5.39
CA TYR A 80 -5.44 10.23 4.73
C TYR A 80 -4.16 10.17 3.89
N ILE A 81 -4.28 10.21 2.57
CA ILE A 81 -3.15 10.15 1.63
C ILE A 81 -2.90 11.54 1.05
N TYR A 82 -1.66 12.03 1.14
CA TYR A 82 -1.28 13.35 0.63
C TYR A 82 -0.82 13.24 -0.82
N GLU A 83 -1.72 13.58 -1.74
CA GLU A 83 -1.54 13.34 -3.19
C GLU A 83 -0.24 13.94 -3.70
N ARG A 84 0.05 15.19 -3.36
CA ARG A 84 1.25 15.88 -3.85
C ARG A 84 2.53 15.09 -3.59
N GLU A 85 2.65 14.52 -2.40
CA GLU A 85 3.84 13.77 -2.01
C GLU A 85 3.86 12.40 -2.69
N VAL A 86 2.75 11.67 -2.78
CA VAL A 86 2.71 10.40 -3.53
C VAL A 86 3.06 10.63 -5.00
N MET A 87 2.43 11.64 -5.62
CA MET A 87 2.59 11.95 -7.04
C MET A 87 4.00 12.43 -7.37
N SER A 88 4.73 13.04 -6.42
CA SER A 88 6.12 13.43 -6.66
C SER A 88 7.03 12.22 -6.89
N ASP A 89 6.83 11.12 -6.16
CA ASP A 89 7.62 9.90 -6.37
C ASP A 89 7.21 9.19 -7.66
N ILE A 90 5.90 9.14 -7.94
CA ILE A 90 5.41 8.55 -9.19
C ILE A 90 5.96 9.33 -10.40
N ALA A 91 6.02 10.65 -10.33
CA ALA A 91 6.61 11.48 -11.39
C ALA A 91 8.10 11.19 -11.62
N ILE A 92 8.84 10.74 -10.59
CA ILE A 92 10.23 10.30 -10.71
C ILE A 92 10.30 8.88 -11.30
N LEU A 93 9.50 7.96 -10.79
CA LEU A 93 9.60 6.53 -11.11
C LEU A 93 8.96 6.16 -12.46
N ASN A 94 7.80 6.73 -12.79
CA ASN A 94 6.98 6.32 -13.92
C ASN A 94 7.62 6.58 -15.31
N PRO A 95 8.38 7.68 -15.53
CA PRO A 95 9.14 7.85 -16.78
C PRO A 95 10.20 6.76 -17.01
N ILE A 96 10.75 6.19 -15.93
CA ILE A 96 11.76 5.14 -15.99
C ILE A 96 11.11 3.75 -16.06
N TYR A 97 10.01 3.56 -15.33
CA TYR A 97 9.25 2.32 -15.24
C TYR A 97 7.76 2.59 -15.47
N PRO A 98 7.33 2.67 -16.74
CA PRO A 98 5.92 2.90 -17.06
C PRO A 98 5.01 1.86 -16.42
N GLY A 99 4.00 2.33 -15.67
CA GLY A 99 3.06 1.47 -14.96
C GLY A 99 3.44 1.14 -13.52
N ILE A 100 4.51 1.72 -12.98
CA ILE A 100 4.89 1.57 -11.56
C ILE A 100 3.99 2.37 -10.61
N GLY A 101 3.41 3.48 -11.09
CA GLY A 101 2.57 4.36 -10.28
C GLY A 101 1.42 3.66 -9.56
N PRO A 102 0.61 2.82 -10.25
CA PRO A 102 -0.50 2.11 -9.60
C PRO A 102 -0.03 1.14 -8.52
N ILE A 103 1.16 0.56 -8.68
CA ILE A 103 1.75 -0.39 -7.73
C ILE A 103 2.25 0.36 -6.50
N TYR A 104 2.88 1.52 -6.71
CA TYR A 104 3.35 2.38 -5.62
C TYR A 104 2.19 2.90 -4.76
N LEU A 105 1.11 3.37 -5.41
CA LEU A 105 -0.09 3.81 -4.71
C LEU A 105 -0.76 2.68 -3.93
N MET A 106 -0.87 1.49 -4.54
CA MET A 106 -1.43 0.31 -3.88
C MET A 106 -0.61 -0.10 -2.66
N GLU A 107 0.71 -0.01 -2.74
CA GLU A 107 1.62 -0.34 -1.65
C GLU A 107 1.39 0.60 -0.46
N ILE A 108 1.40 1.93 -0.68
CA ILE A 108 1.08 2.92 0.37
C ILE A 108 -0.30 2.66 0.96
N PHE A 109 -1.31 2.44 0.13
CA PHE A 109 -2.66 2.20 0.63
C PHE A 109 -2.75 0.96 1.52
N LEU A 110 -2.21 -0.16 1.06
CA LEU A 110 -2.27 -1.41 1.80
C LEU A 110 -1.42 -1.36 3.07
N HIS A 111 -0.37 -0.53 3.09
CA HIS A 111 0.36 -0.21 4.31
C HIS A 111 -0.54 0.46 5.34
N GLU A 112 -1.21 1.56 4.97
CA GLU A 112 -2.13 2.26 5.87
C GLU A 112 -3.34 1.41 6.27
N LEU A 113 -3.91 0.65 5.34
CA LEU A 113 -4.99 -0.30 5.64
C LEU A 113 -4.53 -1.37 6.63
N SER A 114 -3.26 -1.77 6.59
CA SER A 114 -2.73 -2.73 7.54
C SER A 114 -2.73 -2.19 8.97
N HIS A 115 -2.53 -0.89 9.17
CA HIS A 115 -2.68 -0.27 10.50
C HIS A 115 -4.10 -0.42 11.04
N HIS A 116 -5.11 -0.20 10.19
CA HIS A 116 -6.51 -0.44 10.54
C HIS A 116 -6.78 -1.91 10.91
N VAL A 117 -6.26 -2.86 10.11
CA VAL A 117 -6.41 -4.29 10.39
C VAL A 117 -5.73 -4.69 11.70
N ILE A 118 -4.57 -4.09 12.02
CA ILE A 118 -3.87 -4.32 13.28
C ILE A 118 -4.65 -3.73 14.45
N GLU A 119 -5.27 -2.55 14.27
CA GLU A 119 -6.19 -1.99 15.25
C GLU A 119 -7.34 -2.96 15.53
N ASP A 120 -8.09 -3.39 14.52
CA ASP A 120 -9.20 -4.35 14.69
C ASP A 120 -8.77 -5.63 15.41
N TRP A 121 -7.62 -6.17 15.02
CA TRP A 121 -7.08 -7.37 15.65
C TRP A 121 -6.78 -7.14 17.13
N ARG A 122 -6.27 -5.97 17.52
CA ARG A 122 -5.95 -5.65 18.92
C ARG A 122 -7.13 -5.15 19.73
N THR A 123 -8.03 -4.37 19.16
CA THR A 123 -9.24 -3.89 19.85
C THR A 123 -10.19 -5.05 20.17
N SER A 124 -10.22 -6.09 19.33
CA SER A 124 -10.94 -7.34 19.63
C SER A 124 -10.39 -8.08 20.86
N THR A 125 -9.16 -7.77 21.31
CA THR A 125 -8.49 -8.41 22.44
C THR A 125 -8.16 -7.46 23.60
N GLY A 126 -8.44 -6.15 23.49
CA GLY A 126 -8.14 -5.16 24.52
C GLY A 126 -8.07 -3.70 24.03
N ILE A 127 -7.18 -2.89 24.63
CA ILE A 127 -6.92 -1.50 24.24
C ILE A 127 -5.84 -1.49 23.15
N TYR A 128 -6.05 -0.70 22.09
CA TYR A 128 -5.03 -0.49 21.05
C TYR A 128 -3.94 0.46 21.55
N ASN A 129 -2.69 0.00 21.49
CA ASN A 129 -1.50 0.82 21.63
C ASN A 129 -0.60 0.53 20.43
N TYR A 130 -0.35 1.55 19.62
CA TYR A 130 0.57 1.44 18.48
C TYR A 130 1.99 1.11 18.95
N SER A 131 2.68 0.26 18.19
CA SER A 131 4.09 -0.04 18.33
C SER A 131 4.79 0.18 17.00
N LEU A 132 5.95 0.86 17.01
CA LEU A 132 6.78 1.02 15.81
C LEU A 132 7.18 -0.32 15.15
N SER A 133 7.15 -1.43 15.91
CA SER A 133 7.37 -2.77 15.36
C SER A 133 6.22 -3.29 14.47
N GLU A 134 5.10 -2.58 14.39
CA GLU A 134 3.99 -2.87 13.49
C GLU A 134 4.28 -2.45 12.05
N GLU A 135 5.17 -1.46 11.85
CA GLU A 135 5.54 -0.98 10.51
C GLU A 135 6.08 -2.09 9.62
N SER A 136 6.92 -2.97 10.14
CA SER A 136 7.43 -4.10 9.36
C SER A 136 6.33 -5.08 8.95
N LEU A 137 5.28 -5.24 9.77
CA LEU A 137 4.12 -6.07 9.45
C LEU A 137 3.24 -5.37 8.40
N ALA A 138 3.02 -4.06 8.53
CA ALA A 138 2.28 -3.27 7.55
C ALA A 138 2.97 -3.33 6.18
N GLU A 139 4.29 -3.13 6.13
CA GLU A 139 5.11 -3.27 4.92
C GLU A 139 5.05 -4.69 4.34
N TYR A 140 5.24 -5.72 5.18
CA TYR A 140 5.14 -7.11 4.73
C TYR A 140 3.78 -7.38 4.08
N THR A 141 2.71 -6.90 4.70
CA THR A 141 1.34 -7.07 4.23
C THR A 141 1.13 -6.31 2.93
N ALA A 142 1.55 -5.05 2.85
CA ALA A 142 1.46 -4.20 1.68
C ALA A 142 2.15 -4.83 0.45
N PHE A 143 3.41 -5.22 0.59
CA PHE A 143 4.17 -5.86 -0.49
C PHE A 143 3.56 -7.18 -0.93
N THR A 144 3.21 -8.04 0.02
CA THR A 144 2.68 -9.38 -0.26
C THR A 144 1.31 -9.30 -0.92
N LEU A 145 0.42 -8.44 -0.43
CA LEU A 145 -0.91 -8.25 -1.00
C LEU A 145 -0.87 -7.54 -2.33
N THR A 146 -0.07 -6.48 -2.50
CA THR A 146 0.09 -5.81 -3.80
C THR A 146 0.53 -6.81 -4.86
N GLN A 147 1.54 -7.64 -4.54
CA GLN A 147 1.99 -8.70 -5.44
C GLN A 147 0.85 -9.68 -5.74
N ALA A 148 0.16 -10.17 -4.71
CA ALA A 148 -0.85 -11.20 -4.84
C ALA A 148 -2.10 -10.73 -5.62
N LEU A 149 -2.59 -9.52 -5.36
CA LEU A 149 -3.78 -8.96 -5.98
C LEU A 149 -3.55 -8.65 -7.46
N LEU A 150 -2.44 -7.96 -7.78
CA LEU A 150 -2.15 -7.56 -9.15
C LEU A 150 -1.67 -8.73 -10.02
N SER A 151 -1.00 -9.74 -9.44
CA SER A 151 -0.59 -10.93 -10.21
C SER A 151 -1.78 -11.80 -10.62
N LYS A 152 -2.87 -11.81 -9.85
CA LYS A 152 -4.10 -12.56 -10.17
C LYS A 152 -4.90 -11.96 -11.32
N GLN A 153 -4.74 -10.67 -11.58
CA GLN A 153 -5.48 -9.94 -12.61
C GLN A 153 -4.93 -10.14 -14.03
N ASN A 154 -3.89 -10.96 -14.20
CA ASN A 154 -3.42 -11.40 -15.52
C ASN A 154 -4.42 -12.33 -16.27
N ILE A 155 -5.68 -12.38 -15.86
CA ILE A 155 -6.76 -13.11 -16.53
C ILE A 155 -7.55 -12.11 -17.40
N SER A 156 -7.34 -12.21 -18.71
CA SER A 156 -8.07 -11.59 -19.82
C SER A 156 -7.88 -10.09 -20.07
N GLN A 157 -6.88 -9.81 -20.92
CA GLN A 157 -6.81 -8.61 -21.75
C GLN A 157 -8.05 -8.51 -22.65
N THR A 158 -9.07 -7.79 -22.20
CA THR A 158 -9.81 -6.92 -23.13
C THR A 158 -9.27 -5.52 -22.91
N GLN A 159 -9.08 -4.76 -23.98
CA GLN A 159 -8.58 -3.39 -23.93
C GLN A 159 -9.47 -2.54 -23.04
N LEU A 160 -9.11 -2.42 -21.76
CA LEU A 160 -9.81 -1.59 -20.82
C LEU A 160 -9.35 -0.16 -21.02
N ASN A 161 -10.00 0.51 -21.96
CA ASN A 161 -10.03 1.96 -21.99
C ASN A 161 -10.66 2.41 -20.65
N PRO A 162 -9.94 3.14 -19.78
CA PRO A 162 -10.38 3.37 -18.39
C PRO A 162 -11.75 4.06 -18.30
N ILE A 163 -12.08 4.85 -19.32
CA ILE A 163 -13.35 5.57 -19.46
C ILE A 163 -14.51 4.62 -19.77
N THR A 164 -14.28 3.58 -20.59
CA THR A 164 -15.32 2.64 -21.03
C THR A 164 -15.64 1.58 -19.96
N LEU A 165 -14.68 1.30 -19.06
CA LEU A 165 -14.92 0.46 -17.89
C LEU A 165 -15.80 1.19 -16.86
N LEU A 166 -15.54 2.48 -16.63
CA LEU A 166 -16.31 3.30 -15.68
C LEU A 166 -17.75 3.60 -16.16
N SER A 167 -17.99 3.67 -17.48
CA SER A 167 -19.30 3.99 -18.05
C SER A 167 -20.25 2.80 -18.20
N ASN A 168 -19.73 1.57 -18.23
CA ASN A 168 -20.52 0.34 -18.43
C ASN A 168 -20.75 -0.46 -17.13
N LEU A 169 -20.26 0.03 -16.00
CA LEU A 169 -20.53 -0.59 -14.71
C LEU A 169 -21.94 -0.17 -14.24
N PRO A 170 -22.90 -1.10 -14.07
CA PRO A 170 -24.16 -0.76 -13.41
C PRO A 170 -23.84 -0.19 -12.03
N SER A 171 -24.63 0.79 -11.59
CA SER A 171 -24.42 1.60 -10.37
C SER A 171 -24.12 0.79 -9.10
N ASN A 172 -24.38 -0.52 -9.11
CA ASN A 172 -24.29 -1.45 -7.99
C ASN A 172 -23.29 -2.61 -8.21
N SER A 173 -22.36 -2.51 -9.17
CA SER A 173 -21.38 -3.58 -9.41
C SER A 173 -20.11 -3.38 -8.56
N LEU A 174 -20.06 -4.08 -7.41
CA LEU A 174 -18.86 -4.29 -6.61
C LEU A 174 -17.82 -5.06 -7.43
N MET A 175 -16.72 -4.40 -7.80
CA MET A 175 -15.55 -5.08 -8.33
C MET A 175 -14.59 -5.40 -7.18
N ILE A 176 -14.49 -6.68 -6.82
CA ILE A 176 -13.40 -7.17 -5.97
C ILE A 176 -12.10 -6.98 -6.74
N GLY A 177 -11.26 -6.08 -6.24
CA GLY A 177 -9.91 -5.87 -6.72
C GLY A 177 -9.86 -5.49 -8.20
N TYR A 178 -10.11 -4.22 -8.53
CA TYR A 178 -9.13 -3.42 -9.27
C TYR A 178 -9.51 -1.94 -9.31
N PRO A 179 -8.52 -1.04 -9.18
CA PRO A 179 -7.17 -1.37 -8.73
C PRO A 179 -7.07 -1.40 -7.24
N VAL A 180 -8.00 -0.83 -6.50
CA VAL A 180 -7.87 -0.75 -5.05
C VAL A 180 -9.26 -0.88 -4.42
N PRO A 181 -9.50 -1.89 -3.56
CA PRO A 181 -10.75 -1.99 -2.82
C PRO A 181 -11.08 -0.64 -2.16
N GLY A 182 -12.28 -0.11 -2.41
CA GLY A 182 -12.79 1.11 -1.78
C GLY A 182 -12.22 2.45 -2.20
N TYR A 183 -11.41 2.53 -3.26
CA TYR A 183 -11.09 3.84 -3.82
C TYR A 183 -12.32 4.42 -4.51
N SER A 184 -12.75 5.62 -4.08
CA SER A 184 -13.84 6.32 -4.76
C SER A 184 -13.54 6.44 -6.26
N LYS A 185 -14.57 6.28 -7.10
CA LYS A 185 -14.46 6.40 -8.56
C LYS A 185 -13.72 7.68 -8.96
N GLU A 186 -13.86 8.76 -8.20
CA GLU A 186 -13.32 10.10 -8.50
C GLU A 186 -11.79 10.16 -8.39
N TYR A 187 -11.21 9.66 -7.30
CA TYR A 187 -9.76 9.64 -7.16
C TYR A 187 -9.12 8.67 -8.14
N PHE A 188 -9.71 7.49 -8.31
CA PHE A 188 -9.21 6.55 -9.30
C PHE A 188 -9.30 7.11 -10.72
N SER A 189 -10.33 7.90 -11.03
CA SER A 189 -10.45 8.61 -12.31
C SER A 189 -9.37 9.69 -12.49
N LEU A 190 -9.04 10.47 -11.45
CA LEU A 190 -7.95 11.46 -11.49
C LEU A 190 -6.59 10.79 -11.65
N PHE A 191 -6.36 9.70 -10.93
CA PHE A 191 -5.16 8.89 -11.01
C PHE A 191 -4.98 8.27 -12.41
N LEU A 192 -6.02 7.65 -12.96
CA LEU A 192 -6.03 7.12 -14.33
C LEU A 192 -5.84 8.19 -15.40
N LYS A 193 -6.38 9.39 -15.17
CA LYS A 193 -6.24 10.53 -16.08
C LYS A 193 -4.79 11.00 -16.14
N ASN A 194 -4.08 11.02 -15.01
CA ASN A 194 -2.69 11.47 -14.94
C ASN A 194 -1.69 10.37 -15.27
N PHE A 195 -2.05 9.10 -15.04
CA PHE A 195 -1.22 7.93 -15.31
C PHE A 195 -2.03 6.83 -15.98
N PRO A 196 -2.25 6.91 -17.31
CA PRO A 196 -2.93 5.85 -18.04
C PRO A 196 -2.17 4.54 -17.82
N ILE A 197 -2.88 3.57 -17.27
CA ILE A 197 -2.34 2.26 -16.92
C ILE A 197 -2.05 1.51 -18.23
N SER A 198 -0.83 1.64 -18.73
CA SER A 198 -0.26 0.66 -19.66
C SER A 198 0.50 -0.39 -18.84
N ILE A 199 -0.22 -1.17 -18.03
CA ILE A 199 0.36 -2.40 -17.48
C ILE A 199 0.39 -3.38 -18.64
N ASN A 200 1.49 -3.38 -19.38
CA ASN A 200 1.73 -4.43 -20.36
C ASN A 200 1.83 -5.74 -19.57
N SER A 201 1.06 -6.77 -19.96
CA SER A 201 0.89 -8.05 -19.24
C SER A 201 2.16 -8.88 -19.05
N ARG A 202 3.30 -8.39 -19.55
CA ARG A 202 4.64 -8.96 -19.33
C ARG A 202 5.43 -8.26 -18.22
N ASN A 203 4.91 -7.18 -17.65
CA ASN A 203 5.57 -6.49 -16.54
C ASN A 203 5.40 -7.31 -15.26
N ASN A 204 6.50 -7.91 -14.84
CA ASN A 204 6.57 -8.69 -13.61
C ASN A 204 6.25 -7.76 -12.42
N ILE A 205 5.07 -7.87 -11.79
CA ILE A 205 4.70 -7.07 -10.61
C ILE A 205 5.79 -7.14 -9.53
N LYS A 206 6.43 -8.31 -9.40
CA LYS A 206 7.56 -8.50 -8.49
C LYS A 206 8.76 -7.62 -8.85
N LYS A 207 9.01 -7.36 -10.14
CA LYS A 207 10.04 -6.41 -10.61
C LYS A 207 9.75 -4.99 -10.11
N PHE A 208 8.53 -4.51 -10.31
CA PHE A 208 8.16 -3.17 -9.87
C PHE A 208 8.17 -3.02 -8.36
N LEU A 209 7.68 -4.02 -7.62
CA LEU A 209 7.83 -4.05 -6.17
C LEU A 209 9.30 -4.10 -5.75
N THR A 210 10.18 -4.84 -6.45
CA THR A 210 11.62 -4.84 -6.15
C THR A 210 12.24 -3.47 -6.37
N ILE A 211 11.79 -2.73 -7.39
CA ILE A 211 12.20 -1.35 -7.64
C ILE A 211 11.73 -0.42 -6.52
N ILE A 212 10.47 -0.52 -6.08
CA ILE A 212 9.92 0.27 -4.98
C ILE A 212 10.68 -0.04 -3.68
N TYR A 213 10.88 -1.32 -3.39
CA TYR A 213 11.66 -1.83 -2.27
C TYR A 213 13.08 -1.21 -2.22
N TYR A 214 13.76 -1.18 -3.37
CA TYR A 214 15.08 -0.56 -3.50
C TYR A 214 15.01 0.97 -3.35
N TYR A 215 14.09 1.63 -4.06
CA TYR A 215 13.91 3.08 -4.06
C TYR A 215 13.67 3.62 -2.63
N LEU A 216 12.79 2.98 -1.87
CA LEU A 216 12.45 3.29 -0.48
C LEU A 216 13.47 2.77 0.55
N SER A 217 14.53 2.10 0.08
CA SER A 217 15.59 1.54 0.93
C SER A 217 15.17 0.52 1.98
N ARG A 218 14.17 -0.31 1.66
CA ARG A 218 13.62 -1.34 2.56
C ARG A 218 14.58 -2.50 2.88
N ASP A 219 15.67 -2.64 2.11
CA ASP A 219 16.78 -3.55 2.41
C ASP A 219 17.68 -3.06 3.56
N LYS A 220 17.73 -1.74 3.77
CA LYS A 220 18.61 -1.09 4.76
C LYS A 220 17.84 -0.58 5.96
N ASP A 221 16.55 -0.31 5.78
CA ASP A 221 15.67 0.13 6.84
C ASP A 221 15.40 -1.01 7.84
N LYS A 222 15.57 -0.73 9.13
CA LYS A 222 15.31 -1.73 10.19
C LYS A 222 13.86 -1.75 10.64
N VAL A 223 13.14 -0.64 10.45
CA VAL A 223 11.74 -0.46 10.86
C VAL A 223 10.82 -0.96 9.76
N TYR A 224 11.08 -0.54 8.53
CA TYR A 224 10.22 -0.85 7.37
C TYR A 224 10.69 -2.04 6.56
N ARG A 225 11.57 -2.88 7.11
CA ARG A 225 11.89 -4.13 6.43
C ARG A 225 10.59 -4.95 6.36
N PRO A 226 10.14 -5.43 5.18
CA PRO A 226 8.92 -6.20 5.05
C PRO A 226 9.12 -7.59 5.65
N VAL A 227 8.91 -7.69 6.95
CA VAL A 227 9.07 -8.91 7.75
C VAL A 227 7.93 -9.03 8.74
N VAL A 228 7.40 -10.24 8.89
CA VAL A 228 6.45 -10.55 9.94
C VAL A 228 7.17 -10.55 11.29
N PRO A 229 6.81 -9.67 12.24
CA PRO A 229 7.43 -9.63 13.55
C PRO A 229 7.25 -10.92 14.36
N SER A 230 8.17 -11.17 15.29
CA SER A 230 8.12 -12.33 16.19
C SER A 230 6.90 -12.33 17.13
N TRP A 231 6.28 -11.17 17.37
CA TRP A 231 5.10 -11.05 18.22
C TRP A 231 3.80 -11.53 17.54
N VAL A 232 3.80 -11.74 16.21
CA VAL A 232 2.64 -12.25 15.45
C VAL A 232 2.47 -13.76 15.66
N LYS A 233 2.12 -14.16 16.89
CA LYS A 233 2.04 -15.59 17.28
C LYS A 233 0.86 -16.34 16.67
N ARG A 234 -0.17 -15.62 16.23
CA ARG A 234 -1.42 -16.19 15.69
C ARG A 234 -1.70 -15.67 14.28
N PRO A 235 -0.92 -16.11 13.28
CA PRO A 235 -0.98 -15.56 11.92
C PRO A 235 -2.33 -15.80 11.23
N HIS A 236 -3.08 -16.82 11.66
CA HIS A 236 -4.42 -17.10 11.14
C HIS A 236 -5.45 -16.06 11.58
N GLU A 237 -5.33 -15.50 12.79
CA GLU A 237 -6.21 -14.42 13.26
C GLU A 237 -5.97 -13.17 12.41
N TYR A 238 -4.71 -12.76 12.25
CA TYR A 238 -4.37 -11.62 11.39
C TYR A 238 -4.87 -11.82 9.95
N LYS A 239 -4.66 -13.00 9.38
CA LYS A 239 -5.18 -13.33 8.04
C LYS A 239 -6.71 -13.26 7.94
N TRP A 240 -7.41 -13.62 9.02
CA TRP A 240 -8.88 -13.52 9.09
C TRP A 240 -9.34 -12.06 9.15
N PHE A 241 -8.75 -11.23 10.02
CA PHE A 241 -9.02 -9.79 10.06
C PHE A 241 -8.70 -9.11 8.72
N LEU A 242 -7.58 -9.48 8.11
CA LEU A 242 -7.18 -8.99 6.80
C LEU A 242 -8.18 -9.39 5.72
N SER A 243 -8.62 -10.65 5.69
CA SER A 243 -9.64 -11.10 4.73
C SER A 243 -10.98 -10.40 4.94
N SER A 244 -11.36 -10.13 6.18
CA SER A 244 -12.62 -9.47 6.52
C SER A 244 -12.60 -8.01 6.06
N ASN A 245 -11.46 -7.33 6.26
CA ASN A 245 -11.25 -5.97 5.81
C ASN A 245 -11.08 -5.87 4.29
N LEU A 246 -10.48 -6.85 3.60
CA LEU A 246 -10.32 -6.86 2.14
C LEU A 246 -11.59 -7.21 1.34
N ASN A 247 -12.57 -7.85 1.97
CA ASN A 247 -13.84 -8.20 1.33
C ASN A 247 -14.79 -7.00 1.37
N VAL A 248 -14.87 -6.25 0.26
CA VAL A 248 -15.94 -5.29 0.01
C VAL A 248 -17.27 -6.08 -0.07
N GLY A 249 -18.25 -5.74 0.76
CA GLY A 249 -19.52 -6.47 0.88
C GLY A 249 -19.74 -7.19 2.22
N LEU A 250 -18.82 -7.08 3.19
CA LEU A 250 -19.10 -7.44 4.58
C LEU A 250 -19.61 -6.25 5.40
N GLU A 251 -20.04 -5.16 4.76
CA GLU A 251 -20.64 -3.96 5.39
C GLU A 251 -21.74 -4.32 6.40
N GLU A 252 -22.47 -5.41 6.15
CA GLU A 252 -23.52 -5.94 7.05
C GLU A 252 -22.98 -6.61 8.32
N LEU A 253 -21.71 -7.03 8.36
CA LEU A 253 -21.05 -7.58 9.57
C LEU A 253 -20.46 -6.51 10.48
N TRP A 254 -20.41 -5.25 10.04
CA TRP A 254 -20.00 -4.10 10.87
C TRP A 254 -21.13 -3.63 11.82
N ASP A 255 -22.15 -4.46 12.00
CA ASP A 255 -23.21 -4.30 13.00
C ASP A 255 -22.76 -4.77 14.38
N TYR A 256 -21.73 -4.13 14.92
CA TYR A 256 -21.64 -4.07 16.39
C TYR A 256 -21.94 -2.69 16.96
N ARG A 257 -21.74 -1.56 16.23
CA ARG A 257 -21.95 -0.19 16.80
C ARG A 257 -22.20 1.01 15.85
N ASN A 258 -22.55 0.90 14.56
CA ASN A 258 -22.59 2.05 13.60
C ASN A 258 -21.20 2.64 13.26
N LEU A 259 -20.28 1.86 12.69
CA LEU A 259 -19.05 2.38 12.09
C LEU A 259 -19.16 2.27 10.56
N GLU A 260 -18.75 3.33 9.86
CA GLU A 260 -18.66 3.34 8.39
C GLU A 260 -17.58 2.35 7.93
N SER A 261 -17.68 1.86 6.69
CA SER A 261 -16.63 1.01 6.12
C SER A 261 -15.31 1.79 6.05
N ILE A 262 -14.16 1.16 6.32
CA ILE A 262 -12.84 1.82 6.14
C ILE A 262 -12.68 2.39 4.73
N TYR A 263 -13.32 1.77 3.75
CA TYR A 263 -13.33 2.20 2.36
C TYR A 263 -14.07 3.53 2.11
N ASP A 264 -15.02 3.88 2.97
CA ASP A 264 -15.69 5.19 2.95
C ASP A 264 -14.87 6.26 3.71
N ARG A 265 -13.77 5.84 4.35
CA ARG A 265 -12.92 6.67 5.22
C ARG A 265 -11.50 6.80 4.67
N ILE A 266 -11.37 6.72 3.34
CA ILE A 266 -10.12 7.00 2.63
C ILE A 266 -10.25 8.40 2.03
N PHE A 267 -9.36 9.29 2.47
CA PHE A 267 -9.35 10.68 2.08
C PHE A 267 -8.06 11.02 1.35
N THR A 268 -8.20 11.74 0.24
CA THR A 268 -7.06 12.33 -0.44
C THR A 268 -6.95 13.80 -0.09
N ILE A 269 -5.77 14.23 0.32
CA ILE A 269 -5.47 15.62 0.65
C ILE A 269 -4.70 16.29 -0.49
N TYR A 270 -5.34 17.29 -1.10
CA TYR A 270 -4.79 18.18 -2.12
C TYR A 270 -4.23 19.44 -1.45
N LYS A 271 -3.02 19.41 -0.90
CA LYS A 271 -2.35 20.60 -0.35
C LYS A 271 -0.87 20.65 -0.77
#